data_AF-J3I151-F1
#
_entry.id   AF-J3I151-F1
#
_cell.length_a   1.000
_cell.length_b   1.000
_cell.length_c   1.000
_cell.angle_alpha   90.00
_cell.angle_beta   90.00
_cell.angle_gamma   90.00
#
_symmetry.space_group_name_H-M   'P 1'
#
loop_
_entity.id
_entity.type
_entity.pdbx_description
1 polymer ?
#
loop_
_entity_poly.entity_id
_entity_poly.type
_entity_poly.pdbx_seq_one_letter_code
_entity_poly.pdbx_strand_id
1 'polypeptide(L)'
;MIKLHHKRKESSVMRNIAHSIDTFTAGIATRGCGRRAVLATSPGRTALVLVRHGQTEKALLVSDCGIYSRALWVPKAMLTIEAFDRSILVATMSKTFAAQKSLRERFINPDLFNQATRDVLDEAIKRAAAKRNGYRGYRAAHARHDSRNQFA
;
A
#
# COMPACT_ATOMS: atom_id res chain seq x y z
N MET A 1 -51.06 19.14 44.79
CA MET A 1 -50.80 20.58 44.97
C MET A 1 -49.38 20.73 45.52
N ILE A 2 -48.65 21.76 45.05
CA ILE A 2 -47.30 22.24 45.46
C ILE A 2 -46.08 21.62 44.73
N LYS A 3 -45.57 22.42 43.77
CA LYS A 3 -44.18 22.48 43.29
C LYS A 3 -43.28 22.97 44.43
N LEU A 4 -42.04 22.47 44.53
CA LEU A 4 -40.91 23.25 45.07
C LEU A 4 -39.59 22.77 44.46
N HIS A 5 -38.89 23.73 43.87
CA HIS A 5 -37.56 23.62 43.27
C HIS A 5 -36.47 23.46 44.34
N HIS A 6 -35.49 22.60 44.08
CA HIS A 6 -34.13 22.88 44.54
C HIS A 6 -33.05 22.48 43.52
N LYS A 7 -32.35 23.53 43.06
CA LYS A 7 -31.09 23.56 42.32
C LYS A 7 -30.01 22.81 43.12
N ARG A 8 -29.28 21.90 42.48
CA ARG A 8 -27.87 21.67 42.82
C ARG A 8 -27.02 21.74 41.56
N LYS A 9 -26.09 22.69 41.58
CA LYS A 9 -24.96 22.82 40.67
C LYS A 9 -23.97 21.72 41.04
N GLU A 10 -23.59 20.89 40.10
CA GLU A 10 -22.33 20.15 40.17
C GLU A 10 -21.50 20.49 38.93
N SER A 11 -20.44 21.24 39.23
CA SER A 11 -19.29 21.51 38.39
C SER A 11 -18.55 20.21 38.11
N SER A 12 -18.45 19.81 36.84
CA SER A 12 -17.51 18.78 36.42
C SER A 12 -16.68 19.27 35.24
N VAL A 13 -15.51 19.79 35.61
CA VAL A 13 -14.19 19.50 35.03
C VAL A 13 -14.12 19.36 33.51
N MET A 14 -13.59 20.44 32.93
CA MET A 14 -12.77 20.53 31.72
C MET A 14 -12.31 19.20 31.11
N ARG A 15 -12.74 18.93 29.87
CA ARG A 15 -11.96 18.17 28.90
C ARG A 15 -11.70 19.05 27.69
N ASN A 16 -10.49 19.57 27.64
CA ASN A 16 -9.94 20.29 26.49
C ASN A 16 -9.99 19.38 25.27
N ILE A 17 -10.83 19.74 24.30
CA ILE A 17 -10.74 19.23 22.94
C ILE A 17 -9.56 19.98 22.30
N ALA A 18 -8.39 19.34 22.32
CA ALA A 18 -7.27 19.79 21.52
C ALA A 18 -7.64 19.59 20.04
N HIS A 19 -8.19 20.63 19.41
CA HIS A 19 -8.19 20.75 17.96
C HIS A 19 -6.74 20.99 17.52
N SER A 20 -6.08 19.91 17.07
CA SER A 20 -4.82 20.02 16.35
C SER A 20 -5.10 20.68 15.00
N ILE A 21 -4.81 21.97 14.92
CA ILE A 21 -4.82 22.71 13.67
C ILE A 21 -3.45 22.48 13.06
N ASP A 22 -3.36 21.55 12.11
CA ASP A 22 -2.15 21.36 11.29
C ASP A 22 -1.93 22.63 10.47
N THR A 23 -1.09 23.50 10.99
CA THR A 23 -0.59 24.69 10.31
C THR A 23 0.41 24.22 9.25
N PHE A 24 -0.06 24.10 8.01
CA PHE A 24 0.81 23.98 6.84
C PHE A 24 1.63 25.26 6.70
N THR A 25 2.83 25.25 7.27
CA THR A 25 3.87 26.23 6.95
C THR A 25 4.43 25.88 5.58
N ALA A 26 3.92 26.56 4.56
CA ALA A 26 4.51 26.59 3.23
C ALA A 26 5.87 27.31 3.32
N GLY A 27 6.93 26.56 3.58
CA GLY A 27 8.30 27.02 3.41
C GLY A 27 8.53 27.32 1.93
N ILE A 28 8.62 28.61 1.60
CA ILE A 28 9.08 29.09 0.30
C ILE A 28 10.57 28.78 0.21
N ALA A 29 10.91 27.66 -0.45
CA ALA A 29 12.29 27.36 -0.84
C ALA A 29 12.52 27.86 -2.27
N THR A 30 13.36 28.87 -2.37
CA THR A 30 13.86 29.50 -3.60
C THR A 30 14.79 28.58 -4.39
N ARG A 31 14.48 28.45 -5.69
CA ARG A 31 15.36 28.16 -6.85
C ARG A 31 16.56 27.22 -6.65
N GLY A 32 16.32 25.95 -6.96
CA GLY A 32 17.28 25.03 -7.58
C GLY A 32 16.50 24.13 -8.54
N CYS A 33 17.08 23.71 -9.67
CA CYS A 33 16.44 22.86 -10.68
C CYS A 33 15.88 21.59 -10.01
N GLY A 34 14.61 21.67 -9.62
CA GLY A 34 14.09 20.93 -8.48
C GLY A 34 13.64 19.55 -8.87
N ARG A 35 14.18 18.53 -8.21
CA ARG A 35 13.50 17.23 -8.09
C ARG A 35 12.16 17.52 -7.40
N ARG A 36 11.11 17.76 -8.19
CA ARG A 36 9.76 18.01 -7.69
C ARG A 36 9.40 16.84 -6.79
N ALA A 37 9.23 17.10 -5.49
CA ALA A 37 8.73 16.11 -4.55
C ALA A 37 7.40 15.59 -5.11
N VAL A 38 7.36 14.31 -5.44
CA VAL A 38 6.15 13.69 -5.96
C VAL A 38 5.27 13.40 -4.76
N LEU A 39 4.05 13.92 -4.79
CA LEU A 39 3.07 13.63 -3.76
C LEU A 39 2.82 12.12 -3.75
N ALA A 40 3.00 11.47 -2.59
CA ALA A 40 2.71 10.04 -2.47
C ALA A 40 1.25 9.78 -2.83
N THR A 41 1.00 8.94 -3.84
CA THR A 41 -0.36 8.71 -4.35
C THR A 41 -1.24 7.98 -3.34
N SER A 42 -0.65 7.17 -2.44
CA SER A 42 -1.35 6.46 -1.36
C SER A 42 -0.36 5.94 -0.31
N PRO A 43 0.06 6.75 0.68
CA PRO A 43 1.13 6.39 1.62
C PRO A 43 0.85 5.14 2.47
N GLY A 44 -0.42 4.72 2.58
CA GLY A 44 -0.86 3.54 3.33
C GLY A 44 -0.97 2.23 2.54
N ARG A 45 -0.74 2.22 1.22
CA ARG A 45 -0.87 1.01 0.38
C ARG A 45 0.50 0.39 0.05
N THR A 46 0.52 -0.91 -0.17
CA THR A 46 1.68 -1.65 -0.70
C THR A 46 1.22 -2.69 -1.71
N ALA A 47 2.11 -3.03 -2.65
CA ALA A 47 1.90 -4.07 -3.64
C ALA A 47 2.85 -5.23 -3.36
N LEU A 48 2.31 -6.44 -3.24
CA LEU A 48 3.03 -7.67 -2.94
C LEU A 48 2.89 -8.66 -4.10
N VAL A 49 3.93 -9.48 -4.28
CA VAL A 49 3.81 -10.71 -5.08
C VAL A 49 3.45 -11.83 -4.14
N LEU A 50 2.38 -12.55 -4.46
CA LEU A 50 1.86 -13.65 -3.66
C LEU A 50 1.67 -14.88 -4.53
N VAL A 51 1.80 -16.06 -3.93
CA VAL A 51 1.50 -17.34 -4.55
C VAL A 51 0.18 -17.85 -4.00
N ARG A 52 -0.79 -18.10 -4.87
CA ARG A 52 -2.11 -18.64 -4.54
C ARG A 52 -2.05 -20.16 -4.48
N HIS A 53 -2.41 -20.69 -3.32
CA HIS A 53 -2.51 -22.12 -3.05
C HIS A 53 -3.94 -22.65 -3.11
N GLY A 54 -4.93 -21.78 -2.91
CA GLY A 54 -6.34 -22.16 -2.90
C GLY A 54 -7.25 -20.94 -2.90
N GLN A 55 -8.54 -21.16 -3.13
CA GLN A 55 -9.54 -20.09 -3.10
C GLN A 55 -10.88 -20.60 -2.57
N THR A 56 -11.55 -19.73 -1.83
CA THR A 56 -12.99 -19.85 -1.54
C THR A 56 -13.73 -18.72 -2.24
N GLU A 57 -15.05 -18.66 -2.07
CA GLU A 57 -15.86 -17.55 -2.57
C GLU A 57 -15.36 -16.20 -2.02
N LYS A 58 -15.04 -16.13 -0.72
CA LYS A 58 -14.74 -14.87 -0.01
C LYS A 58 -13.25 -14.62 0.25
N ALA A 59 -12.38 -15.63 0.15
CA ALA A 59 -10.98 -15.52 0.53
C ALA A 59 -10.04 -16.27 -0.43
N LEU A 60 -8.77 -15.90 -0.39
CA LEU A 60 -7.68 -16.57 -1.10
C LEU A 60 -6.67 -17.10 -0.09
N LEU A 61 -6.21 -18.34 -0.27
CA LEU A 61 -5.10 -18.90 0.47
C LEU A 61 -3.82 -18.53 -0.26
N VAL A 62 -3.01 -17.66 0.35
CA VAL A 62 -1.84 -17.07 -0.29
C VAL A 62 -0.61 -17.15 0.60
N SER A 63 0.56 -17.32 -0.02
CA SER A 63 1.85 -17.21 0.68
C SER A 63 2.71 -16.16 0.01
N ASP A 64 3.54 -15.48 0.79
CA ASP A 64 4.57 -14.58 0.26
C ASP A 64 5.80 -15.32 -0.25
N CYS A 65 5.95 -16.62 0.08
CA CYS A 65 7.17 -17.42 -0.13
C CYS A 65 7.05 -18.63 -1.05
N GLY A 66 5.85 -18.91 -1.55
CA GLY A 66 5.57 -20.09 -2.36
C GLY A 66 5.42 -21.38 -1.54
N ILE A 67 5.59 -21.34 -0.22
CA ILE A 67 5.47 -22.51 0.66
C ILE A 67 4.04 -22.61 1.19
N TYR A 68 3.38 -23.74 0.94
CA TYR A 68 1.98 -23.99 1.34
C TYR A 68 1.78 -23.93 2.86
N SER A 69 2.70 -24.49 3.66
CA SER A 69 2.60 -24.52 5.13
C SER A 69 2.65 -23.13 5.78
N ARG A 70 3.11 -22.12 5.05
CA ARG A 70 3.14 -20.72 5.48
C ARG A 70 2.04 -19.88 4.83
N ALA A 71 1.10 -20.51 4.13
CA ALA A 71 0.01 -19.82 3.48
C ALA A 71 -1.05 -19.34 4.48
N LEU A 72 -1.63 -18.19 4.20
CA LEU A 72 -2.61 -17.52 5.03
C LEU A 72 -3.87 -17.22 4.22
N TRP A 73 -5.03 -17.38 4.85
CA TRP A 73 -6.28 -16.95 4.25
C TRP A 73 -6.40 -15.43 4.33
N VAL A 74 -6.54 -14.80 3.16
CA VAL A 74 -6.74 -13.37 3.02
C VAL A 74 -8.11 -13.11 2.39
N PRO A 75 -8.98 -12.30 3.02
CA PRO A 75 -10.26 -11.92 2.45
C PRO A 75 -10.07 -11.16 1.12
N LYS A 76 -10.84 -11.51 0.10
CA LYS A 76 -10.78 -10.82 -1.21
C LYS A 76 -11.09 -9.33 -1.09
N ALA A 77 -11.96 -8.95 -0.15
CA ALA A 77 -12.28 -7.54 0.13
C ALA A 77 -11.07 -6.70 0.59
N MET A 78 -10.02 -7.34 1.11
CA MET A 78 -8.78 -6.67 1.55
C MET A 78 -7.70 -6.63 0.46
N LEU A 79 -7.97 -7.20 -0.71
CA LEU A 79 -7.03 -7.36 -1.82
C LEU A 79 -7.56 -6.67 -3.07
N THR A 80 -6.68 -5.97 -3.76
CA THR A 80 -6.90 -5.58 -5.16
C THR A 80 -5.92 -6.38 -6.02
N ILE A 81 -6.44 -7.32 -6.82
CA ILE A 81 -5.63 -8.15 -7.71
C ILE A 81 -5.40 -7.38 -9.01
N GLU A 82 -4.15 -7.29 -9.42
CA GLU A 82 -3.75 -6.49 -10.59
C GLU A 82 -3.29 -7.34 -11.76
N ALA A 83 -2.61 -8.44 -11.44
CA ALA A 83 -2.17 -9.42 -12.39
C ALA A 83 -2.26 -10.78 -11.70
N PHE A 84 -2.65 -11.79 -12.49
CA PHE A 84 -2.78 -13.16 -12.03
C PHE A 84 -2.32 -14.08 -13.18
N ASP A 85 -1.28 -14.87 -12.94
CA ASP A 85 -0.80 -15.86 -13.89
C ASP A 85 -0.11 -17.02 -13.16
N ARG A 86 -0.34 -18.26 -13.61
CA ARG A 86 0.29 -19.49 -13.07
C ARG A 86 0.40 -19.53 -11.54
N SER A 87 -0.69 -19.18 -10.84
CA SER A 87 -0.78 -19.08 -9.36
C SER A 87 -0.01 -17.93 -8.71
N ILE A 88 0.80 -17.17 -9.46
CA ILE A 88 1.45 -15.95 -9.00
C ILE A 88 0.48 -14.79 -9.20
N LEU A 89 0.38 -13.91 -8.21
CA LEU A 89 -0.45 -12.72 -8.29
C LEU A 89 0.23 -11.50 -7.70
N VAL A 90 -0.01 -10.37 -8.36
CA VAL A 90 0.35 -9.05 -7.83
C VAL A 90 -0.89 -8.49 -7.17
N ALA A 91 -0.84 -8.34 -5.86
CA ALA A 91 -1.94 -7.80 -5.08
C ALA A 91 -1.53 -6.54 -4.32
N THR A 92 -2.41 -5.55 -4.36
CA THR A 92 -2.33 -4.34 -3.55
C THR A 92 -3.20 -4.49 -2.31
N MET A 93 -2.68 -4.08 -1.16
CA MET A 93 -3.39 -4.04 0.13
C MET A 93 -2.83 -2.92 1.01
N SER A 94 -3.42 -2.71 2.20
CA SER A 94 -2.87 -1.76 3.16
C SER A 94 -1.57 -2.30 3.79
N LYS A 95 -0.62 -1.40 4.07
CA LYS A 95 0.64 -1.75 4.74
C LYS A 95 0.41 -2.35 6.14
N THR A 96 -0.56 -1.80 6.87
CA THR A 96 -0.91 -2.27 8.21
C THR A 96 -1.44 -3.69 8.18
N PHE A 97 -2.30 -4.03 7.21
CA PHE A 97 -2.82 -5.39 7.05
C PHE A 97 -1.71 -6.37 6.65
N ALA A 98 -0.85 -5.99 5.71
CA ALA A 98 0.30 -6.82 5.32
C ALA A 98 1.22 -7.10 6.52
N ALA A 99 1.52 -6.09 7.34
CA ALA A 99 2.32 -6.24 8.55
C ALA A 99 1.65 -7.14 9.59
N GLN A 100 0.35 -6.97 9.84
CA GLN A 100 -0.42 -7.82 10.76
C GLN A 100 -0.41 -9.29 10.35
N LYS A 101 -0.44 -9.56 9.04
CA LYS A 101 -0.37 -10.92 8.48
C LYS A 101 1.06 -11.39 8.22
N SER A 102 2.08 -10.62 8.61
CA SER A 102 3.49 -10.94 8.36
C SER A 102 3.82 -11.22 6.88
N LEU A 103 3.03 -10.67 5.95
CA LEU A 103 3.27 -10.79 4.51
C LEU A 103 4.38 -9.83 4.11
N ARG A 104 5.46 -10.37 3.54
CA ARG A 104 6.63 -9.56 3.21
C ARG A 104 6.65 -9.13 1.75
N GLU A 105 7.20 -7.94 1.58
CA GLU A 105 7.42 -7.25 0.32
C GLU A 105 8.44 -7.94 -0.60
N ARG A 106 9.30 -8.78 -0.03
CA ARG A 106 10.37 -9.50 -0.73
C ARG A 106 10.63 -10.80 0.01
N PHE A 107 10.09 -11.91 -0.48
CA PHE A 107 10.66 -13.23 -0.21
C PHE A 107 9.99 -14.32 -1.06
N ILE A 108 10.28 -14.45 -2.35
CA ILE A 108 9.93 -15.66 -3.11
C ILE A 108 11.23 -16.29 -3.58
N ASN A 109 11.45 -17.56 -3.25
CA ASN A 109 12.61 -18.30 -3.77
C ASN A 109 12.29 -18.76 -5.21
N PRO A 110 12.96 -18.21 -6.24
CA PRO A 110 12.72 -18.61 -7.63
C PRO A 110 13.07 -20.08 -7.89
N ASP A 111 13.95 -20.68 -7.08
CA ASP A 111 14.39 -22.06 -7.27
C ASP A 111 13.29 -23.09 -7.07
N LEU A 112 12.22 -22.73 -6.35
CA LEU A 112 11.04 -23.57 -6.12
C LEU A 112 10.15 -23.73 -7.37
N PHE A 113 10.41 -22.97 -8.44
CA PHE A 113 9.55 -22.90 -9.62
C PHE A 113 10.25 -23.39 -10.88
N ASN A 114 9.46 -23.93 -11.83
CA ASN A 114 9.95 -24.26 -13.18
C ASN A 114 10.33 -22.98 -13.96
N GLN A 115 11.12 -23.12 -15.02
CA GLN A 115 11.64 -21.97 -15.77
C GLN A 115 10.54 -21.01 -16.22
N ALA A 116 9.47 -21.56 -16.79
CA ALA A 116 8.40 -20.75 -17.34
C ALA A 116 7.62 -19.98 -16.24
N THR A 117 7.62 -20.44 -14.98
CA THR A 117 7.03 -19.73 -13.84
C THR A 117 8.00 -18.71 -13.24
N ARG A 118 9.31 -18.93 -13.37
CA ARG A 118 10.34 -17.94 -12.98
C ARG A 118 10.23 -16.67 -13.82
N ASP A 119 10.01 -16.80 -15.13
CA ASP A 119 9.86 -15.65 -16.02
C ASP A 119 8.66 -14.78 -15.58
N VAL A 120 7.53 -15.43 -15.30
CA VAL A 120 6.31 -14.78 -14.77
C VAL A 120 6.57 -14.15 -13.40
N LEU A 121 7.33 -14.83 -12.52
CA LEU A 121 7.69 -14.33 -11.21
C LEU A 121 8.53 -13.04 -11.30
N ASP A 122 9.52 -13.01 -12.18
CA ASP A 122 10.39 -11.85 -12.38
C ASP A 122 9.62 -10.64 -12.91
N GLU A 123 8.70 -10.85 -13.86
CA GLU A 123 7.80 -9.81 -14.32
C GLU A 123 6.87 -9.30 -13.21
N ALA A 124 6.30 -10.21 -12.41
CA ALA A 124 5.45 -9.87 -11.28
C ALA A 124 6.22 -9.07 -10.21
N ILE A 125 7.47 -9.44 -9.92
CA ILE A 125 8.36 -8.72 -9.00
C ILE A 125 8.63 -7.31 -9.52
N LYS A 126 8.97 -7.16 -10.80
CA LYS A 126 9.20 -5.85 -11.44
C LYS A 126 7.94 -4.98 -11.35
N ARG A 127 6.76 -5.55 -11.64
CA ARG A 127 5.47 -4.85 -11.57
C ARG A 127 5.14 -4.40 -10.14
N ALA A 128 5.28 -5.29 -9.16
CA ALA A 128 5.05 -4.96 -7.75
C ALA A 128 6.05 -3.92 -7.22
N ALA A 129 7.32 -3.98 -7.65
CA ALA A 129 8.33 -2.98 -7.30
C ALA A 129 8.01 -1.60 -7.89
N ALA A 130 7.69 -1.53 -9.18
CA ALA A 130 7.29 -0.30 -9.84
C ALA A 130 6.09 0.36 -9.16
N LYS A 131 5.10 -0.45 -8.74
CA LYS A 131 3.90 0.07 -8.08
C LYS A 131 4.13 0.55 -6.67
N ARG A 132 4.93 -0.19 -5.87
CA ARG A 132 5.37 0.28 -4.55
C ARG A 132 6.13 1.59 -4.64
N ASN A 133 7.00 1.72 -5.63
CA ASN A 133 7.71 2.97 -5.90
C ASN A 133 6.72 4.10 -6.20
N GLY A 134 5.69 3.84 -7.02
CA GLY A 134 4.58 4.78 -7.24
C GLY A 134 3.87 5.21 -5.95
N TYR A 135 3.49 4.27 -5.08
CA TYR A 135 2.86 4.59 -3.79
C TYR A 135 3.74 5.43 -2.85
N ARG A 136 5.06 5.26 -2.94
CA ARG A 136 6.05 6.01 -2.17
C ARG A 136 6.40 7.38 -2.81
N GLY A 137 5.81 7.73 -3.95
CA GLY A 137 6.16 8.96 -4.67
C GLY A 137 7.48 8.88 -5.44
N TYR A 138 7.98 7.68 -5.76
CA TYR A 138 9.11 7.56 -6.68
C TYR A 138 8.59 7.57 -8.12
N ARG A 139 9.09 8.51 -8.94
CA ARG A 139 8.90 8.47 -10.39
C ARG A 139 9.73 7.32 -10.95
N ALA A 140 9.11 6.48 -11.79
CA ALA A 140 9.88 5.74 -12.78
C ALA A 140 10.69 6.77 -13.60
N ALA A 141 11.94 6.44 -13.96
CA ALA A 141 12.70 7.27 -14.87
C ALA A 141 11.82 7.46 -16.11
N HIS A 142 11.37 8.70 -16.36
CA HIS A 142 10.65 9.01 -17.58
C HIS A 142 11.54 8.52 -18.72
N ALA A 143 10.97 7.72 -19.65
CA ALA A 143 11.59 7.53 -20.94
C ALA A 143 11.97 8.93 -21.42
N ARG A 144 13.26 9.16 -21.67
CA ARG A 144 13.71 10.44 -22.20
C ARG A 144 12.84 10.68 -23.42
N HIS A 145 12.05 11.75 -23.39
CA HIS A 145 11.41 12.22 -24.60
C HIS A 145 12.56 12.64 -25.52
N ASP A 146 12.93 11.76 -26.45
CA ASP A 146 13.87 12.05 -27.54
C ASP A 146 13.27 13.06 -28.55
N SER A 147 12.11 13.64 -28.26
CA SER A 147 11.62 14.84 -28.92
C SER A 147 12.31 16.08 -28.35
N ARG A 148 13.63 16.18 -28.48
CA ARG A 148 14.33 17.47 -28.50
C ARG A 148 14.48 17.89 -29.97
N ASN A 149 13.68 18.89 -30.33
CA ASN A 149 13.75 19.72 -31.54
C ASN A 149 13.45 19.02 -32.89
N GLN A 150 12.18 19.00 -33.28
CA GLN A 150 11.77 18.85 -34.70
C GLN A 150 11.70 20.21 -35.45
N PHE A 151 12.35 21.24 -34.93
CA PHE A 151 12.35 22.61 -35.50
C PHE A 151 13.75 23.24 -35.53
N ALA A 152 14.81 22.43 -35.70
CA ALA A 152 16.17 22.92 -35.92
C ALA A 152 16.67 22.47 -37.28
#